data_AF-A0A0D2JXZ3-F1
#
_entry.id   AF-A0A0D2JXZ3-F1
#
_cell.length_a   1.000
_cell.length_b   1.000
_cell.length_c   1.000
_cell.angle_alpha   90.00
_cell.angle_beta   90.00
_cell.angle_gamma   90.00
#
_symmetry.space_group_name_H-M   'P 1'
#
loop_
_entity.id
_entity.type
_entity.pdbx_description
1 polymer ?
#
loop_
_entity_poly.entity_id
_entity_poly.type
_entity_poly.pdbx_seq_one_letter_code
_entity_poly.pdbx_strand_id
1 'polypeptide(L)'
;MPAAWGASCAPAPKGYTTRQDLNWVGSDNTIEGQTSAKNAAIICNLDDNCLGWNNYGYYILKKADVDAQDAGITYYSHQGFCLYMRVV
;
A
#
# COMPACT_ATOMS: atom_id res chain seq x y z
N MET A 1 15.38 -13.65 -1.53
CA MET A 1 16.21 -12.42 -1.64
C MET A 1 15.32 -11.25 -1.26
N PRO A 2 15.74 -10.34 -0.36
CA PRO A 2 14.90 -9.21 0.04
C PRO A 2 14.79 -8.20 -1.12
N ALA A 3 13.57 -7.78 -1.44
CA ALA A 3 13.29 -6.85 -2.53
C ALA A 3 14.02 -5.51 -2.30
N ALA A 4 14.70 -5.01 -3.33
CA ALA A 4 15.42 -3.74 -3.32
C ALA A 4 14.45 -2.57 -3.49
N TRP A 5 14.46 -1.64 -2.55
CA TRP A 5 13.52 -0.52 -2.45
C TRP A 5 14.01 0.74 -3.17
N GLY A 6 14.38 0.64 -4.46
CA GLY A 6 15.02 1.76 -5.19
C GLY A 6 14.59 1.90 -6.65
N ALA A 7 14.13 3.12 -6.99
CA ALA A 7 13.95 3.78 -8.31
C ALA A 7 13.08 3.11 -9.39
N SER A 8 12.84 1.81 -9.33
CA SER A 8 11.74 1.13 -9.99
C SER A 8 10.90 0.48 -8.90
N CYS A 9 9.60 0.29 -9.13
CA CYS A 9 8.79 -0.37 -8.12
C CYS A 9 9.44 -1.70 -7.75
N ALA A 10 9.77 -1.84 -6.46
CA ALA A 10 10.30 -3.08 -5.95
C ALA A 10 9.31 -4.20 -6.31
N PRO A 11 9.78 -5.42 -6.57
CA PRO A 11 8.89 -6.55 -6.73
C PRO A 11 7.95 -6.66 -5.52
N ALA A 12 6.67 -6.93 -5.77
CA ALA A 12 5.69 -7.09 -4.70
C ALA A 12 6.19 -8.15 -3.70
N PRO A 13 6.19 -7.87 -2.39
CA PRO A 13 6.41 -8.92 -1.41
C PRO A 13 5.29 -9.98 -1.51
N LYS A 14 5.57 -11.19 -1.01
CA LYS A 14 4.59 -12.27 -1.00
C LYS A 14 3.30 -11.81 -0.32
N GLY A 15 2.16 -12.07 -0.96
CA GLY A 15 0.85 -11.61 -0.48
C GLY A 15 0.49 -10.20 -0.92
N TYR A 16 1.24 -9.58 -1.85
CA TYR A 16 0.90 -8.30 -2.46
C TYR A 16 0.93 -8.36 -3.99
N THR A 17 0.15 -7.48 -4.60
CA THR A 17 0.22 -7.12 -6.02
C THR A 17 0.73 -5.69 -6.15
N THR A 18 1.70 -5.45 -7.04
CA THR A 18 2.21 -4.11 -7.31
C THR A 18 1.46 -3.46 -8.47
N ARG A 19 1.01 -2.23 -8.30
CA ARG A 19 0.49 -1.35 -9.35
C ARG A 19 1.41 -0.14 -9.48
N GLN A 20 2.00 0.01 -10.66
CA GLN A 20 2.91 1.11 -10.96
C GLN A 20 2.14 2.35 -11.40
N ASP A 21 2.75 3.52 -11.19
CA ASP A 21 2.25 4.83 -11.59
C ASP A 21 0.83 5.14 -11.10
N LEU A 22 0.53 4.63 -9.90
CA LEU A 22 -0.81 4.62 -9.34
C LEU A 22 -0.72 4.83 -7.82
N ASN A 23 -1.58 5.70 -7.31
CA ASN A 23 -1.73 5.94 -5.88
C ASN A 23 -3.21 5.97 -5.51
N TRP A 24 -3.53 5.82 -4.22
CA TRP A 24 -4.88 6.05 -3.73
C TRP A 24 -5.08 7.52 -3.38
N VAL A 25 -6.28 8.01 -3.62
CA VAL A 25 -6.72 9.34 -3.15
C VAL A 25 -6.74 9.30 -1.63
N GLY A 26 -6.21 10.34 -0.99
CA GLY A 26 -6.18 10.49 0.47
C GLY A 26 -7.54 10.17 1.10
N SER A 27 -7.64 8.93 1.59
CA SER A 27 -8.81 8.40 2.28
C SER A 27 -8.64 8.69 3.76
N ASP A 28 -9.74 8.83 4.51
CA ASP A 28 -9.73 8.89 5.98
C ASP A 28 -9.10 7.64 6.63
N ASN A 29 -8.81 6.61 5.83
CA ASN A 29 -8.17 5.38 6.24
C ASN A 29 -6.66 5.36 5.95
N THR A 30 -6.13 6.44 5.36
CA THR A 30 -4.70 6.58 5.07
C THR A 30 -3.96 6.89 6.35
N ILE A 31 -2.95 6.10 6.64
CA ILE A 31 -2.03 6.34 7.75
C ILE A 31 -0.71 6.84 7.18
N GLU A 32 -0.26 7.97 7.72
CA GLU A 32 0.95 8.68 7.33
C GLU A 32 2.04 8.59 8.44
N GLY A 33 3.28 8.95 8.09
CA GLY A 33 4.36 9.18 9.06
C GLY A 33 5.41 8.06 9.23
N GLN A 34 5.37 7.01 8.41
CA GLN A 34 6.25 5.83 8.58
C GLN A 34 7.61 6.02 7.93
N THR A 35 7.84 7.18 7.28
CA THR A 35 9.09 7.71 6.71
C THR A 35 9.84 6.81 5.72
N SER A 36 9.36 5.59 5.47
CA SER A 36 9.87 4.67 4.47
C SER A 36 8.83 3.62 4.07
N ALA A 37 8.93 3.18 2.82
CA ALA A 37 8.13 2.08 2.28
C ALA A 37 8.30 0.77 3.07
N LYS A 38 9.50 0.50 3.59
CA LYS A 38 9.80 -0.66 4.43
C LYS A 38 8.95 -0.67 5.70
N ASN A 39 8.84 0.46 6.38
CA ASN A 39 8.07 0.56 7.63
C ASN A 39 6.57 0.40 7.37
N ALA A 40 6.05 1.03 6.32
CA ALA A 40 4.66 0.87 5.90
C ALA A 40 4.34 -0.60 5.58
N ALA A 41 5.24 -1.31 4.88
CA ALA A 41 5.06 -2.73 4.59
C ALA A 41 5.10 -3.62 5.85
N ILE A 42 5.99 -3.34 6.81
CA ILE A 42 6.06 -4.09 8.08
C ILE A 42 4.75 -3.91 8.86
N ILE A 43 4.29 -2.67 9.02
CA ILE A 43 3.06 -2.38 9.77
C ILE A 43 1.85 -3.00 9.07
N CYS A 44 1.75 -2.85 7.75
CA CYS A 44 0.68 -3.44 6.97
C CYS A 44 0.63 -4.98 7.09
N ASN A 45 1.78 -5.65 7.21
CA ASN A 45 1.84 -7.09 7.44
C ASN A 45 1.44 -7.54 8.85
N LEU A 46 1.48 -6.64 9.83
CA LEU A 46 1.10 -6.90 11.21
C LEU A 46 -0.37 -6.55 11.50
N ASP A 47 -1.03 -5.82 10.58
CA ASP A 47 -2.43 -5.42 10.72
C ASP A 47 -3.30 -6.19 9.72
N ASP A 48 -4.20 -7.02 10.22
CA ASP A 48 -5.13 -7.80 9.38
C ASP A 48 -6.13 -6.94 8.60
N ASN A 49 -6.32 -5.69 9.03
CA ASN A 49 -7.15 -4.74 8.30
C ASN A 49 -6.36 -4.05 7.19
N CYS A 50 -5.05 -4.24 7.06
CA CYS A 50 -4.32 -3.52 6.03
C CYS A 50 -4.68 -3.98 4.62
N LEU A 51 -5.00 -3.00 3.77
CA LEU A 51 -5.40 -3.18 2.38
C LEU A 51 -4.23 -2.97 1.42
N GLY A 52 -3.28 -2.10 1.78
CA GLY A 52 -2.10 -1.86 0.98
C GLY A 52 -1.20 -0.75 1.51
N TRP A 53 -0.09 -0.52 0.83
CA TRP A 53 0.91 0.50 1.17
C TRP A 53 1.62 1.02 -0.09
N ASN A 54 2.31 2.16 -0.01
CA ASN A 54 3.05 2.72 -1.14
C ASN A 54 4.55 2.94 -0.85
N ASN A 55 5.31 3.21 -1.92
CA ASN A 55 6.75 3.46 -1.87
C ASN A 55 7.15 4.76 -1.15
N TYR A 56 6.19 5.59 -0.71
CA TYR A 56 6.45 6.78 0.09
C TYR A 56 6.30 6.54 1.60
N GLY A 57 5.90 5.32 1.99
CA GLY A 57 5.74 4.97 3.40
C GLY A 57 4.34 5.30 3.94
N TYR A 58 3.33 5.37 3.09
CA TYR A 58 1.94 5.42 3.53
C TYR A 58 1.33 4.02 3.45
N TYR A 59 0.31 3.77 4.27
CA TYR A 59 -0.51 2.56 4.18
C TYR A 59 -1.98 2.87 4.44
N ILE A 60 -2.86 1.95 4.04
CA ILE A 60 -4.32 2.11 4.15
C ILE A 60 -4.95 0.90 4.82
N LEU A 61 -5.87 1.16 5.75
CA LEU A 61 -6.58 0.16 6.53
C LEU A 61 -8.04 0.02 6.09
N LYS A 62 -8.61 -1.17 6.30
CA LYS A 62 -10.03 -1.47 6.19
C LYS A 62 -10.73 -0.96 7.44
N LYS A 63 -11.76 -0.13 7.27
CA LYS A 63 -12.70 0.17 8.35
C LYS A 63 -13.65 -1.02 8.54
N ALA A 64 -14.09 -1.24 9.79
CA ALA A 64 -14.93 -2.37 10.18
C ALA A 64 -16.19 -2.55 9.32
N ASP A 65 -16.70 -1.47 8.71
CA ASP A 65 -17.95 -1.48 7.92
C ASP A 65 -17.76 -1.66 6.40
N VAL A 66 -16.53 -1.87 5.92
CA VAL A 66 -16.21 -1.95 4.49
C VAL A 66 -15.80 -3.38 4.14
N ASP A 67 -16.74 -4.22 3.72
CA ASP A 67 -16.47 -5.66 3.60
C ASP A 67 -15.47 -6.06 2.50
N ALA A 68 -15.19 -5.23 1.49
CA ALA A 68 -14.22 -5.55 0.43
C ALA A 68 -12.87 -4.85 0.60
N GLN A 69 -11.78 -5.55 0.28
CA GLN A 69 -10.39 -5.05 0.43
C GLN A 69 -10.08 -3.76 -0.35
N ASP A 70 -10.88 -3.41 -1.35
CA ASP A 70 -10.73 -2.18 -2.14
C ASP A 70 -12.00 -1.30 -2.12
N ALA A 71 -13.07 -1.70 -1.41
CA ALA A 71 -14.33 -0.98 -1.48
C ALA A 71 -14.17 0.43 -0.91
N GLY A 72 -14.43 1.44 -1.75
CA GLY A 72 -14.32 2.84 -1.35
C GLY A 72 -12.92 3.44 -1.46
N ILE A 73 -11.91 2.70 -1.95
CA ILE A 73 -10.61 3.29 -2.31
C ILE A 73 -10.70 3.83 -3.73
N THR A 74 -10.54 5.15 -3.89
CA THR A 74 -10.40 5.78 -5.21
C THR A 74 -8.94 5.84 -5.58
N TYR A 75 -8.63 5.56 -6.85
CA TYR A 75 -7.26 5.57 -7.36
C TYR A 75 -7.05 6.66 -8.41
N TYR A 76 -5.83 7.18 -8.48
CA TYR A 76 -5.42 8.12 -9.52
C TYR A 76 -4.02 7.76 -10.04
N SER A 77 -3.74 8.12 -11.29
CA SER A 77 -2.41 7.92 -11.86
C SER A 77 -1.43 8.95 -11.30
N HIS A 78 -0.26 8.48 -10.87
CA HIS A 78 0.81 9.33 -10.35
C HIS A 78 2.16 8.69 -10.67
N GLN A 79 2.91 9.31 -11.58
CA GLN A 79 4.19 8.77 -12.06
C GLN A 79 5.20 8.58 -10.93
N GLY A 80 5.88 7.44 -10.92
CA GLY A 80 6.90 7.10 -9.91
C GLY A 80 6.34 6.62 -8.57
N PHE A 81 5.01 6.50 -8.44
CA PHE A 81 4.39 5.83 -7.30
C PHE A 81 4.22 4.33 -7.55
N CYS A 82 4.37 3.58 -6.48
CA CYS A 82 4.21 2.13 -6.47
C CYS A 82 3.26 1.77 -5.36
N LEU A 83 2.08 1.32 -5.74
CA LEU A 83 1.06 0.82 -4.83
C LEU A 83 1.20 -0.69 -4.68
N TYR A 84 1.23 -1.17 -3.45
CA TYR A 84 1.30 -2.59 -3.10
C TYR A 84 0.01 -2.96 -2.37
N MET A 85 -0.90 -3.64 -3.07
CA MET A 85 -2.20 -4.06 -2.54
C MET A 85 -2.11 -5.49 -2.02
N ARG A 86 -2.64 -5.75 -0.82
CA ARG A 86 -2.65 -7.10 -0.25
C ARG A 86 -3.52 -8.02 -1.10
N VAL A 87 -3.09 -9.26 -1.25
CA VAL A 87 -3.82 -10.33 -1.95
C VAL A 87 -4.43 -11.22 -0.87
N VAL A 88 -5.75 -11.42 -0.92
CA VAL A 88 -6.46 -12.42 -0.10
C VAL A 88 -6.15 -13.83 -0.55
#